data_AF-A0A962AXQ1-F1
#
_entry.id   AF-A0A962AXQ1-F1
#
_cell.length_a   1.000
_cell.length_b   1.000
_cell.length_c   1.000
_cell.angle_alpha   90.00
_cell.angle_beta   90.00
_cell.angle_gamma   90.00
#
_symmetry.space_group_name_H-M   'P 1'
#
loop_
_entity.id
_entity.type
_entity.pdbx_description
1 polymer ?
#
loop_
_entity_poly.entity_id
_entity_poly.type
_entity_poly.pdbx_seq_one_letter_code
_entity_poly.pdbx_strand_id
1 'polypeptide(L)' 'PDAFSGQDYWPEKLGRQTVYEPVERGFEREIGKRLEYWAKLRKERGG' A
#
# COMPACT_ATOMS: atom_id res chain seq x y z
N PRO A 1 -8.02 12.31 -8.94
CA PRO A 1 -7.06 11.36 -9.55
C PRO A 1 -6.71 10.21 -8.58
N ASP A 2 -7.05 8.98 -8.95
CA ASP A 2 -6.79 7.67 -8.29
C ASP A 2 -7.19 7.46 -6.81
N ALA A 3 -7.73 8.49 -6.15
CA ALA A 3 -8.05 8.50 -4.72
C ALA A 3 -6.88 7.98 -3.85
N PHE A 4 -5.65 8.33 -4.24
CA PHE A 4 -4.41 7.92 -3.58
C PHE A 4 -3.59 9.15 -3.17
N SER A 5 -3.32 9.28 -1.86
CA SER A 5 -2.62 10.44 -1.30
C SER A 5 -1.10 10.38 -1.44
N GLY A 6 -0.50 9.20 -1.53
CA GLY A 6 0.96 9.02 -1.56
C GLY A 6 1.69 9.30 -0.24
N GLN A 7 1.02 9.88 0.76
CA GLN A 7 1.62 10.25 2.05
C GLN A 7 2.05 9.01 2.85
N ASP A 8 3.11 9.19 3.64
CA ASP A 8 3.45 8.25 4.70
C ASP A 8 2.65 8.60 5.96
N TYR A 9 1.98 7.60 6.52
CA TYR A 9 1.13 7.73 7.70
C TYR A 9 1.78 7.11 8.94
N TRP A 10 2.96 6.51 8.78
CA TRP A 10 3.73 5.97 9.90
C TRP A 10 4.39 7.09 10.69
N PRO A 11 4.49 6.97 12.03
CA PRO A 11 5.36 7.83 12.82
C PRO A 11 6.81 7.71 12.31
N GLU A 12 7.50 8.84 12.14
CA GLU A 12 8.87 8.89 11.60
C GLU A 12 9.84 7.95 12.34
N LYS A 13 9.67 7.82 13.66
CA LYS A 13 10.51 6.97 14.53
C LYS A 13 10.37 5.47 14.24
N LEU A 14 9.25 5.04 13.69
CA LEU A 14 8.98 3.63 13.40
C LEU A 14 9.32 3.25 11.96
N GLY A 15 9.38 4.24 11.07
CA GLY A 15 9.46 4.03 9.63
C GLY A 15 8.25 3.27 9.09
N ARG A 16 8.22 3.11 7.77
CA ARG A 16 7.13 2.38 7.11
C ARG A 16 7.25 0.88 7.36
N GLN A 17 6.16 0.26 7.80
CA GLN A 17 6.10 -1.19 8.04
C GLN A 17 4.96 -1.84 7.27
N THR A 18 5.15 -3.12 6.91
CA THR A 18 4.08 -3.98 6.37
C THR A 18 3.57 -4.84 7.52
N VAL A 19 2.33 -4.58 7.94
CA VAL A 19 1.68 -5.33 9.04
C VAL A 19 0.57 -6.24 8.56
N TYR A 20 0.27 -6.22 7.26
CA TYR A 20 -0.82 -6.97 6.66
C TYR A 20 -0.39 -7.58 5.34
N GLU A 21 -0.47 -8.91 5.28
CA GLU A 21 -0.13 -9.75 4.13
C GLU A 21 -1.37 -10.57 3.76
N PRO A 22 -2.21 -10.08 2.82
CA PRO A 22 -3.42 -10.79 2.41
C PRO A 22 -3.08 -12.14 1.78
N VAL A 23 -3.91 -13.16 2.02
CA VAL A 23 -3.74 -14.44 1.32
C VAL A 23 -4.44 -14.45 -0.03
N GLU A 24 -4.00 -15.34 -0.93
CA GLU A 24 -4.55 -15.52 -2.29
C GLU A 24 -5.91 -16.26 -2.30
N ARG A 25 -6.83 -15.88 -1.40
CA ARG A 25 -8.15 -16.52 -1.27
C ARG A 25 -9.25 -15.48 -1.14
N GLY A 26 -10.39 -15.77 -1.77
CA GLY A 26 -11.59 -14.94 -1.67
C GLY A 26 -11.32 -13.47 -2.03
N PHE A 27 -11.87 -12.56 -1.22
CA PHE A 27 -11.74 -11.12 -1.45
C PHE A 27 -10.36 -10.56 -1.06
N GLU A 28 -9.60 -11.25 -0.21
CA GLU A 28 -8.25 -10.84 0.17
C GLU A 28 -7.28 -10.79 -1.01
N ARG A 29 -7.48 -11.67 -2.00
CA ARG A 29 -6.74 -11.61 -3.27
C ARG A 29 -6.89 -10.26 -3.98
N GLU A 30 -8.10 -9.69 -3.97
CA GLU A 30 -8.34 -8.38 -4.60
C GLU A 30 -7.77 -7.24 -3.76
N ILE A 31 -7.79 -7.39 -2.43
CA ILE A 31 -7.10 -6.46 -1.52
C ILE A 31 -5.59 -6.47 -1.79
N GLY A 32 -4.96 -7.64 -1.96
CA GLY A 32 -3.54 -7.78 -2.30
C GLY A 32 -3.16 -7.00 -3.56
N LYS A 33 -3.88 -7.23 -4.66
CA LYS A 33 -3.66 -6.47 -5.91
C LYS A 33 -3.79 -4.96 -5.72
N ARG A 34 -4.74 -4.52 -4.89
CA ARG A 34 -4.95 -3.09 -4.63
C ARG A 34 -3.81 -2.48 -3.82
N LEU A 35 -3.29 -3.22 -2.83
CA LEU A 35 -2.09 -2.83 -2.09
C LEU A 35 -0.87 -2.74 -3.01
N GLU A 36 -0.68 -3.71 -3.91
CA GLU A 36 0.39 -3.68 -4.92
C GLU A 36 0.27 -2.48 -5.86
N TYR A 37 -0.93 -2.20 -6.34
CA TYR A 37 -1.21 -1.03 -7.18
C TYR A 37 -0.82 0.27 -6.48
N TRP A 38 -1.19 0.44 -5.20
CA TRP A 38 -0.79 1.62 -4.43
C TRP A 38 0.71 1.67 -4.14
N ALA A 39 1.38 0.54 -3.93
CA ALA A 39 2.83 0.48 -3.79
C ALA A 39 3.53 0.95 -5.07
N LYS A 40 3.03 0.52 -6.23
CA LYS A 40 3.51 0.99 -7.54
C LYS A 40 3.31 2.50 -7.73
N LEU A 41 2.09 3.01 -7.48
CA LEU A 41 1.81 4.45 -7.56
C LEU A 41 2.73 5.28 -6.67
N ARG A 42 3.06 4.77 -5.47
CA ARG A 42 3.98 5.44 -4.55
C ARG A 42 5.39 5.54 -5.12
N LYS A 43 5.88 4.45 -5.71
CA LYS A 43 7.19 4.41 -6.38
C LYS A 43 7.25 5.37 -7.57
N GLU A 44 6.18 5.42 -8.38
CA GLU A 44 6.13 6.28 -9.57
C GLU A 44 6.02 7.78 -9.23
N ARG A 45 5.37 8.12 -8.11
CA ARG A 45 5.14 9.51 -7.70
C ARG A 45 6.23 10.06 -6.77
N GLY A 46 7.31 9.31 -6.56
CA GLY A 46 8.44 9.75 -5.75
C GLY A 46 8.08 9.96 -4.28
N GLY A 47 7.33 9.02 -3.69
CA GLY A 47 7.24 8.94 -2.23
C GLY A 47 8.59 8.84 -1.56
#